data_AF-A0AAV7H0W5-F1
#
_entry.id   AF-A0AAV7H0W5-F1
#
_cell.length_a   1.000
_cell.length_b   1.000
_cell.length_c   1.000
_cell.angle_alpha   90.00
_cell.angle_beta   90.00
_cell.angle_gamma   90.00
#
_symmetry.space_group_name_H-M   'P 1'
#
loop_
_entity.id
_entity.type
_entity.pdbx_description
1 polymer ?
#
loop_
_entity_poly.entity_id
_entity_poly.type
_entity_poly.pdbx_seq_one_letter_code
_entity_poly.pdbx_strand_id
1 'polypeptide(L)' 'MAGLDSYDCVAIGDSLHHDIKGANNAGIESVFITGGIHAAELGLADLSGSPETGALQALASKYGAYPSYVLPSFSW' A
#
# COMPACT_ATOMS: atom_id res chain seq x y z
N MET A 1 12.21 -8.60 -19.30
CA MET A 1 10.93 -8.37 -18.60
C MET A 1 9.90 -9.34 -19.16
N ALA A 2 8.92 -9.77 -18.37
CA ALA A 2 8.02 -10.92 -18.67
C ALA A 2 7.03 -10.74 -19.85
N GLY A 3 7.15 -9.66 -20.63
CA GLY A 3 6.26 -9.40 -21.77
C GLY A 3 4.82 -9.05 -21.39
N LEU A 4 4.59 -8.63 -20.14
CA LEU A 4 3.29 -8.25 -19.61
C LEU A 4 3.12 -6.72 -19.65
N ASP A 5 1.87 -6.29 -19.81
CA ASP A 5 1.51 -4.89 -19.66
C ASP A 5 1.30 -4.53 -18.18
N SER A 6 1.29 -3.24 -17.84
CA SER A 6 1.13 -2.82 -16.44
C SER A 6 -0.20 -3.22 -15.82
N TYR A 7 -1.25 -3.38 -16.63
CA TYR A 7 -2.59 -3.81 -16.20
C TYR A 7 -2.67 -5.32 -15.91
N ASP A 8 -1.68 -6.11 -16.31
CA ASP A 8 -1.62 -7.56 -16.06
C ASP A 8 -0.99 -7.89 -14.69
N CYS A 9 -0.57 -6.87 -13.94
CA CYS A 9 0.12 -7.07 -12.66
C CYS A 9 -0.40 -6.11 -11.59
N VAL A 10 -0.22 -6.52 -10.34
CA VAL A 10 -0.50 -5.71 -9.16
C VAL A 10 0.71 -5.78 -8.22
N ALA A 11 1.16 -4.63 -7.75
CA ALA A 11 2.22 -4.54 -6.75
C ALA A 11 1.59 -4.64 -5.34
N ILE A 12 2.13 -5.49 -4.48
CA ILE A 12 1.64 -5.66 -3.11
C ILE A 12 2.80 -5.38 -2.17
N GLY A 13 2.61 -4.49 -1.19
CA GLY A 13 3.65 -4.17 -0.23
C GLY A 13 3.18 -3.27 0.90
N ASP A 14 4.02 -3.11 1.91
CA ASP A 14 3.73 -2.35 3.12
C ASP A 14 4.51 -1.04 3.21
N SER A 15 5.34 -0.73 2.22
CA SER A 15 6.08 0.52 2.16
C SER A 15 5.48 1.50 1.15
N LEU A 16 4.99 2.64 1.65
CA LEU A 16 4.51 3.71 0.77
C LEU A 16 5.65 4.30 -0.07
N HIS A 17 6.85 4.39 0.49
CA HIS A 17 8.00 4.98 -0.18
C HIS A 17 8.58 4.08 -1.29
N HIS A 18 8.53 2.76 -1.12
CA HIS A 18 9.16 1.84 -2.07
C HIS A 18 8.13 1.15 -2.97
N ASP A 19 7.17 0.44 -2.37
CA ASP A 19 6.25 -0.43 -3.11
C ASP A 19 5.20 0.41 -3.84
N ILE A 20 4.47 1.24 -3.09
CA ILE A 20 3.36 2.03 -3.63
C ILE A 20 3.86 3.14 -4.54
N LYS A 21 4.89 3.88 -4.12
CA LYS A 21 5.49 4.91 -4.98
C LYS A 21 6.11 4.32 -6.24
N GLY A 22 6.74 3.16 -6.12
CA GLY A 22 7.27 2.41 -7.26
C GLY A 22 6.17 2.04 -8.25
N ALA A 23 5.07 1.44 -7.76
CA ALA A 23 3.93 1.06 -8.57
C ALA A 23 3.26 2.26 -9.25
N ASN A 24 3.03 3.36 -8.51
CA ASN A 24 2.50 4.61 -9.07
C ASN A 24 3.38 5.14 -10.21
N ASN A 25 4.70 5.15 -10.03
CA ASN A 25 5.63 5.62 -11.07
C ASN A 25 5.69 4.66 -12.28
N ALA A 26 5.43 3.38 -12.07
CA ALA A 26 5.38 2.36 -13.11
C ALA A 26 4.02 2.26 -13.82
N GLY A 27 2.99 2.96 -13.34
CA GLY A 27 1.62 2.87 -13.86
C GLY A 27 0.97 1.50 -13.60
N ILE A 28 1.35 0.84 -12.50
CA ILE A 28 0.86 -0.46 -12.06
C ILE A 28 -0.09 -0.26 -10.87
N GLU A 29 -1.18 -1.00 -10.83
CA GLU A 29 -2.10 -1.02 -9.69
C GLU A 29 -1.39 -1.52 -8.43
N SER A 30 -1.75 -1.03 -7.25
CA SER A 30 -1.05 -1.42 -6.02
C SER A 30 -1.95 -1.64 -4.82
N VAL A 31 -1.60 -2.65 -4.01
CA VAL A 31 -2.22 -2.97 -2.73
C VAL A 31 -1.28 -2.58 -1.60
N PHE A 32 -1.74 -1.70 -0.72
CA PHE A 32 -1.02 -1.32 0.48
C PHE A 32 -1.41 -2.20 1.67
N ILE A 33 -0.41 -2.83 2.30
CA ILE A 33 -0.58 -3.67 3.48
C ILE A 33 -0.36 -2.84 4.75
N THR A 34 -1.43 -2.61 5.52
CA THR A 34 -1.41 -1.67 6.64
C THR A 34 -0.77 -2.25 7.90
N GLY A 35 -0.74 -3.58 8.02
CA GLY A 35 -0.11 -4.29 9.13
C GLY A 35 1.43 -4.35 9.06
N GLY A 36 2.08 -3.70 8.09
CA GLY A 36 3.54 -3.70 7.98
C GLY A 36 4.21 -2.47 8.62
N ILE A 37 5.27 -1.95 8.00
CA ILE A 37 6.15 -0.92 8.60
C ILE A 37 5.44 0.37 9.04
N HIS A 38 4.30 0.70 8.43
CA HIS A 38 3.50 1.89 8.77
C HIS A 38 2.38 1.63 9.78
N ALA A 39 2.24 0.42 10.34
CA ALA A 39 1.18 0.08 11.29
C ALA A 39 1.12 1.05 12.48
N ALA A 40 2.27 1.42 13.03
CA ALA A 40 2.36 2.37 14.14
C ALA A 40 1.94 3.80 13.73
N GLU A 41 2.29 4.25 12.51
CA GLU A 41 1.86 5.55 11.98
C GLU A 41 0.35 5.60 11.72
N LEU A 42 -0.26 4.43 11.46
CA LEU A 42 -1.70 4.26 11.27
C LEU A 42 -2.47 4.04 12.57
N GLY A 43 -1.78 4.00 13.72
CA GLY A 43 -2.42 3.76 15.01
C GLY A 43 -2.96 2.34 15.19
N LEU A 44 -2.45 1.37 14.41
CA LEU A 44 -2.86 -0.02 14.50
C LEU A 44 -2.13 -0.73 15.63
N ALA A 45 -2.88 -1.21 16.63
CA ALA A 45 -2.35 -1.99 17.74
C ALA A 45 -2.13 -3.48 17.39
N ASP A 46 -2.84 -3.98 16.38
CA ASP A 46 -2.73 -5.33 15.87
C ASP A 46 -2.86 -5.38 14.33
N LEU A 47 -2.53 -6.53 13.75
CA LEU A 47 -2.58 -6.78 12.29
C LEU A 47 -4.02 -6.91 11.74
N SER A 48 -5.04 -6.83 12.60
CA SER A 48 -6.45 -7.03 12.22
C SER A 48 -7.26 -5.73 12.21
N GLY A 49 -6.71 -4.65 12.78
CA GLY A 49 -7.35 -3.35 12.79
C GLY A 49 -7.46 -2.75 11.38
N SER A 50 -8.63 -2.20 11.06
CA SER A 50 -8.78 -1.34 9.90
C SER A 50 -8.35 0.07 10.28
N PRO A 51 -7.40 0.70 9.57
CA PRO A 51 -6.98 2.05 9.90
C PRO A 51 -8.09 3.05 9.59
N GLU A 52 -8.18 4.08 10.42
CA GLU A 52 -9.04 5.24 10.19
C GLU A 52 -8.75 5.83 8.80
N THR A 53 -9.80 6.09 8.01
CA THR A 53 -9.66 6.59 6.62
C THR A 53 -8.85 7.89 6.57
N GLY A 54 -8.99 8.76 7.57
CA GLY A 54 -8.21 10.00 7.66
C GLY A 54 -6.71 9.77 7.87
N ALA A 55 -6.33 8.76 8.67
CA ALA A 55 -4.93 8.40 8.88
C ALA A 55 -4.30 7.84 7.59
N LEU A 56 -5.02 6.98 6.87
CA LEU A 56 -4.59 6.49 5.56
C LEU A 56 -4.36 7.62 4.56
N GLN A 57 -5.31 8.56 4.44
CA GLN A 57 -5.20 9.64 3.48
C GLN A 57 -4.08 10.62 3.84
N ALA A 58 -3.89 10.91 5.13
CA ALA A 58 -2.77 11.72 5.60
C ALA A 58 -1.42 11.04 5.29
N LEU A 59 -1.34 9.73 5.50
CA LEU A 59 -0.12 8.97 5.24
C LEU A 59 0.19 8.89 3.75
N ALA A 60 -0.79 8.56 2.91
CA ALA A 60 -0.67 8.57 1.45
C ALA A 60 -0.19 9.94 0.94
N SER A 61 -0.78 11.03 1.46
CA SER A 61 -0.40 12.40 1.12
C SER A 61 1.03 12.74 1.57
N LYS A 62 1.43 12.31 2.78
CA LYS A 62 2.78 12.53 3.33
C LYS A 62 3.87 11.91 2.43
N TYR A 63 3.63 10.71 1.90
CA TYR A 63 4.59 10.02 1.02
C TYR A 63 4.37 10.33 -0.46
N GLY A 64 3.29 11.03 -0.82
CA GLY A 64 2.88 11.27 -2.20
C GLY A 64 2.72 9.96 -2.98
N ALA A 65 2.18 8.92 -2.32
CA ALA A 65 2.01 7.58 -2.85
C ALA A 65 0.57 7.12 -2.55
N TYR A 66 -0.14 6.70 -3.59
CA TYR A 66 -1.58 6.47 -3.55
C TYR A 66 -1.88 5.03 -3.98
N PRO A 67 -2.21 4.14 -3.03
CA PRO A 67 -2.55 2.78 -3.36
C PRO A 67 -3.95 2.68 -3.97
N SER A 68 -4.12 1.73 -4.89
CA SER A 68 -5.43 1.38 -5.48
C SER A 68 -6.32 0.63 -4.49
N TYR A 69 -5.69 -0.23 -3.68
CA TYR A 69 -6.36 -1.08 -2.71
C TYR A 69 -5.60 -1.06 -1.38
N VAL A 70 -6.31 -1.33 -0.29
CA VAL A 70 -5.73 -1.39 1.06
C VAL A 70 -6.20 -2.66 1.73
N LEU A 71 -5.27 -3.43 2.29
CA LEU A 71 -5.56 -4.65 3.05
C LEU A 71 -4.81 -4.64 4.39
N PRO A 72 -5.36 -5.25 5.45
CA PRO A 72 -4.67 -5.34 6.74
C PRO A 72 -3.44 -6.26 6.69
N SER A 73 -3.54 -7.38 5.98
CA SER A 73 -2.49 -8.39 5.88
C SER A 73 -2.52 -9.10 4.52
N PHE A 74 -1.41 -9.74 4.15
CA PHE A 74 -1.33 -10.67 3.03
C PHE A 74 -1.05 -12.09 3.55
N SER A 75 -2.01 -13.00 3.38
CA SER A 75 -2.00 -14.34 3.99
C SER A 75 -2.63 -15.38 3.07
N TRP A 76 -2.29 -16.67 3.30
CA TRP A 76 -2.74 -17.85 2.55
C TRP A 76 -3.61 -18.76 3.40
#